data_AF-A0A358XMN9-F1
#
_entry.id   AF-A0A358XMN9-F1
#
_cell.length_a   1.000
_cell.length_b   1.000
_cell.length_c   1.000
_cell.angle_alpha   90.00
_cell.angle_beta   90.00
_cell.angle_gamma   90.00
#
_symmetry.space_group_name_H-M   'P 1'
#
loop_
_entity.id
_entity.type
_entity.pdbx_description
1 polymer ?
#
loop_
_entity_poly.entity_id
_entity_poly.type
_entity_poly.pdbx_seq_one_letter_code
_entity_poly.pdbx_strand_id
1 'polypeptide(L)' 'MTSREIRQAFLDFFKSKGHQIVPSAPVVVKNDPTLMFTNAGMNQFKDLFLGEAPIKFPRVADTQRCLR' A
#
# COMPACT_ATOMS: atom_id res chain seq x y z
N MET A 1 -14.13 -14.39 13.14
CA MET A 1 -13.40 -14.12 11.88
C MET A 1 -11.93 -14.41 12.09
N THR A 2 -11.28 -15.11 11.16
CA THR A 2 -9.82 -15.34 11.15
C THR A 2 -9.08 -14.08 10.68
N SER A 3 -7.77 -13.98 10.95
CA SER A 3 -6.94 -12.87 10.44
C SER A 3 -6.96 -12.78 8.91
N ARG A 4 -7.12 -13.91 8.22
CA ARG A 4 -7.28 -13.96 6.76
C ARG A 4 -8.62 -13.38 6.32
N GLU A 5 -9.70 -13.69 7.03
CA GLU A 5 -11.03 -13.16 6.75
C GLU A 5 -11.12 -11.66 7.00
N ILE A 6 -10.51 -11.16 8.08
CA ILE A 6 -10.48 -9.71 8.37
C ILE A 6 -9.71 -8.96 7.27
N ARG A 7 -8.56 -9.50 6.85
CA ARG A 7 -7.78 -8.93 5.73
C ARG A 7 -8.62 -8.85 4.47
N GLN A 8 -9.32 -9.94 4.13
CA GLN A 8 -10.15 -9.99 2.94
C GLN A 8 -11.33 -9.00 3.04
N ALA A 9 -12.02 -8.96 4.18
CA ALA A 9 -13.13 -8.04 4.40
C ALA A 9 -12.72 -6.56 4.28
N PHE A 10 -11.53 -6.18 4.76
CA PHE A 10 -10.97 -4.84 4.56
C PHE A 10 -10.79 -4.52 3.07
N LEU A 11 -10.13 -5.41 2.33
CA LEU A 11 -9.88 -5.21 0.90
C LEU A 11 -11.20 -5.17 0.11
N ASP A 12 -12.14 -6.07 0.41
CA ASP A 12 -13.45 -6.12 -0.25
C ASP A 12 -14.28 -4.86 0.02
N PHE A 13 -14.23 -4.33 1.25
CA PHE A 13 -14.87 -3.06 1.58
C PHE A 13 -14.32 -1.93 0.70
N PHE A 14 -13.00 -1.74 0.65
CA PHE A 14 -12.41 -0.67 -0.15
C PHE A 14 -12.62 -0.85 -1.65
N LYS A 15 -12.57 -2.10 -2.13
CA LYS A 15 -12.92 -2.46 -3.51
C LYS A 15 -14.37 -2.09 -3.83
N SER A 16 -15.33 -2.38 -2.93
CA SER A 16 -16.74 -1.99 -3.09
C SER A 16 -16.95 -0.47 -3.14
N LYS A 17 -16.01 0.30 -2.58
CA LYS A 17 -15.98 1.77 -2.64
C LYS A 17 -15.19 2.32 -3.83
N GLY A 18 -14.74 1.48 -4.75
CA GLY A 18 -14.02 1.89 -5.97
C GLY A 18 -12.53 2.14 -5.79
N HIS A 19 -11.88 1.56 -4.77
CA HIS A 19 -10.42 1.60 -4.67
C HIS A 19 -9.80 0.45 -5.47
N GLN A 20 -8.71 0.74 -6.16
CA GLN A 20 -7.87 -0.28 -6.77
C GLN A 20 -7.12 -1.04 -5.67
N ILE A 21 -7.31 -2.35 -5.61
CA ILE A 21 -6.53 -3.20 -4.71
C ILE A 21 -5.15 -3.43 -5.34
N VAL A 22 -4.10 -3.11 -4.59
CA VAL A 22 -2.71 -3.23 -5.03
C VAL A 22 -1.93 -4.17 -4.10
N PRO A 23 -0.90 -4.86 -4.61
CA PRO A 23 -0.11 -5.76 -3.79
C PRO A 23 0.72 -4.98 -2.75
N SER A 24 1.05 -5.65 -1.65
CA SER A 24 2.04 -5.16 -0.70
C SER A 24 3.38 -4.99 -1.42
N ALA A 25 4.01 -3.84 -1.21
CA ALA A 25 5.38 -3.60 -1.63
C ALA A 25 6.37 -4.50 -0.89
N PRO A 26 7.56 -4.77 -1.48
CA PRO A 26 8.64 -5.46 -0.79
C PRO A 26 9.01 -4.78 0.53
N VAL A 27 9.51 -5.56 1.49
CA VAL A 27 9.96 -5.04 2.79
C VAL A 27 11.25 -4.22 2.64
N VAL A 28 12.07 -4.54 1.64
CA VAL A 28 13.28 -3.77 1.31
C VAL A 28 12.98 -2.90 0.10
N VAL A 29 13.08 -1.59 0.26
CA VAL A 29 12.92 -0.61 -0.82
C VAL A 29 14.29 -0.31 -1.41
N LYS A 30 14.50 -0.63 -2.69
CA LYS A 30 15.81 -0.42 -3.34
C LYS A 30 16.04 1.01 -3.83
N ASN A 31 14.97 1.80 -3.94
CA ASN A 31 15.01 3.09 -4.64
C ASN A 31 14.86 4.29 -3.68
N ASP A 32 14.78 4.07 -2.37
CA ASP A 32 14.74 5.14 -1.38
C ASP A 32 15.91 4.97 -0.40
N PRO A 33 17.02 5.73 -0.56
CA PRO A 33 18.19 5.61 0.30
C PRO A 33 17.93 6.09 1.74
N THR A 34 16.80 6.76 1.99
CA THR A 34 16.40 7.24 3.32
C THR A 34 15.61 6.19 4.10
N LEU A 35 15.17 5.12 3.44
CA LEU A 35 14.32 4.08 4.03
C LEU A 35 15.04 2.73 4.04
N MET A 36 15.35 2.22 5.23
CA MET A 36 15.96 0.89 5.37
C MET A 36 14.96 -0.24 5.11
N PHE A 37 13.72 -0.10 5.60
CA PHE A 37 12.63 -1.06 5.40
C PHE A 37 11.28 -0.34 5.26
N THR A 38 10.36 -0.95 4.51
CA THR A 38 8.96 -0.52 4.46
C THR A 38 8.34 -0.58 5.85
N ASN A 39 8.02 0.59 6.41
CA ASN A 39 7.49 0.74 7.77
C ASN A 39 6.01 1.15 7.78
N ALA A 40 5.46 1.52 6.61
CA ALA A 40 4.09 1.91 6.41
C ALA A 40 3.58 1.59 4.99
N GLY A 41 2.27 1.43 4.84
CA GLY A 41 1.63 1.21 3.52
C GLY A 41 1.81 2.38 2.55
N MET A 42 2.02 3.59 3.05
CA MET A 42 2.19 4.78 2.20
C MET A 42 3.54 4.86 1.48
N ASN A 43 4.56 4.10 1.89
CA ASN A 43 5.92 4.26 1.35
C ASN A 43 5.98 4.04 -0.18
N GLN A 44 5.22 3.07 -0.71
CA GLN A 44 5.18 2.79 -2.16
C GLN A 44 4.42 3.85 -2.98
N PHE A 45 3.76 4.80 -2.32
CA PHE A 45 3.01 5.89 -2.94
C PHE A 45 3.60 7.27 -2.66
N LYS A 46 4.79 7.34 -2.02
CA LYS A 46 5.46 8.59 -1.65
C LYS A 46 5.54 9.57 -2.82
N ASP A 47 6.08 9.12 -3.95
CA ASP A 47 6.28 9.96 -5.15
C ASP A 47 4.94 10.44 -5.75
N LEU A 48 3.87 9.66 -5.58
CA LEU A 48 2.52 10.08 -6.00
C LEU A 48 2.00 11.22 -5.10
N PHE A 49 2.24 11.14 -3.79
CA PHE A 49 1.86 12.20 -2.85
C PHE A 49 2.71 13.47 -3.01
N LEU A 50 3.97 13.33 -3.41
CA LEU A 50 4.87 14.44 -3.70
C LEU A 50 4.63 15.08 -5.07
N GLY A 51 3.83 14.44 -5.94
CA GLY A 51 3.60 14.89 -7.31
C GLY A 51 4.77 14.61 -8.26
N GLU A 52 5.72 13.77 -7.84
CA GLU A 52 6.90 13.36 -8.61
C GLU A 52 6.59 12.25 -9.63
N ALA A 53 5.45 11.56 -9.46
CA ALA A 53 4.97 10.54 -10.39
C ALA A 53 3.46 10.69 -10.69
N PRO A 54 3.00 10.32 -11.90
CA PRO A 54 1.60 10.46 -12.29
C PRO A 54 0.71 9.46 -11.56
N ILE A 55 -0.42 9.95 -11.06
CA ILE A 55 -1.44 9.15 -10.39
C ILE A 55 -2.13 8.23 -11.41
N LYS A 56 -1.87 6.92 -11.33
CA LYS A 56 -2.54 5.90 -12.19
C LYS A 56 -3.94 5.57 -11.71
N PHE A 57 -4.12 5.49 -10.39
CA PHE A 57 -5.40 5.21 -9.74
C PHE A 57 -5.63 6.25 -8.65
N PRO A 58 -6.73 7.02 -8.68
CA PRO A 58 -6.98 8.09 -7.71
C PRO A 58 -7.29 7.54 -6.30
N ARG A 59 -7.63 6.25 -6.20
CA ARG A 59 -8.01 5.58 -4.96
C ARG A 59 -7.42 4.17 -4.95
N VAL A 60 -6.63 3.86 -3.93
CA VAL A 60 -5.98 2.56 -3.76
C VAL A 60 -6.17 2.03 -2.34
N ALA A 61 -6.13 0.71 -2.18
CA ALA A 61 -6.07 0.06 -0.87
C ALA A 61 -5.18 -1.19 -0.93
N ASP A 62 -4.46 -1.48 0.14
CA ASP A 62 -3.59 -2.64 0.28
C ASP A 62 -3.56 -3.14 1.73
N THR A 63 -2.85 -4.24 1.97
CA THR A 63 -2.40 -4.61 3.31
C THR A 63 -0.89 -4.81 3.29
N GLN A 64 -0.15 -3.79 3.72
CA GLN A 64 1.31 -3.79 3.69
C GLN A 64 1.92 -4.59 4.84
N ARG A 65 2.90 -5.44 4.52
CA ARG A 65 3.79 -6.02 5.53
C ARG A 65 4.84 -4.98 5.93
N CYS A 66 4.90 -4.60 7.20
CA CYS A 66 5.81 -3.58 7.71
C CYS A 66 6.84 -4.16 8.68
N LEU A 67 8.02 -3.54 8.73
CA LEU A 67 9.02 -3.70 9.79
C LEU A 67 9.28 -2.33 10.42
N ARG A 68 9.31 -2.27 11.75
CA ARG A 68 9.59 -1.03 12.52
C ARG A 68 10.75 -1.27 13.46
#